data_AF-A0A3R6RUR5-F1
#
_entry.id   AF-A0A3R6RUR5-F1
#
_cell.length_a   1.000
_cell.length_b   1.000
_cell.length_c   1.000
_cell.angle_alpha   90.00
_cell.angle_beta   90.00
_cell.angle_gamma   90.00
#
_symmetry.space_group_name_H-M   'P 1'
#
loop_
_entity.id
_entity.type
_entity.pdbx_description
1 polymer ?
#
loop_
_entity_poly.entity_id
_entity_poly.type
_entity_poly.pdbx_seq_one_letter_code
_entity_poly.pdbx_strand_id
1 'polypeptide(L)'
;MANTNVTMRIDETLKAQLQELMSSLGLDMTTFFTMAAKQAVREQALPFKPDMNTGIYGLQAYKLAMQNTNYNKEGKAVISSADEWNDESEWDDMFEQMKKERGVK
;
A
#
# COMPACT_ATOMS: atom_id res chain seq x y z
N MET A 1 -36.85 -0.89 1.54
CA MET A 1 -35.98 0.30 1.76
C MET A 1 -36.37 1.35 0.72
N ALA A 2 -36.52 2.61 1.12
CA ALA A 2 -36.84 3.69 0.18
C ALA A 2 -35.69 3.86 -0.82
N ASN A 3 -35.99 3.93 -2.11
CA ASN A 3 -34.98 4.20 -3.12
C ASN A 3 -34.58 5.67 -3.03
N THR A 4 -33.33 5.95 -2.66
CA THR A 4 -32.82 7.31 -2.48
C THR A 4 -31.77 7.55 -3.56
N ASN A 5 -32.00 8.54 -4.41
CA ASN A 5 -31.12 8.87 -5.51
C ASN A 5 -30.11 9.95 -5.08
N VAL A 6 -28.86 9.80 -5.50
CA VAL A 6 -27.80 10.79 -5.32
C VAL A 6 -27.27 11.21 -6.69
N THR A 7 -27.26 12.51 -6.98
CA THR A 7 -26.73 13.06 -8.24
C THR A 7 -25.47 13.86 -7.94
N MET A 8 -24.36 13.49 -8.57
CA MET A 8 -23.06 14.15 -8.41
C MET A 8 -22.56 14.68 -9.75
N ARG A 9 -21.89 15.85 -9.73
CA ARG A 9 -21.17 16.38 -10.90
C ARG A 9 -19.73 15.89 -10.84
N ILE A 10 -19.28 15.28 -11.92
CA ILE A 10 -17.93 14.74 -12.06
C ILE A 10 -17.41 15.07 -13.46
N ASP A 11 -16.10 15.30 -13.57
CA ASP A 11 -15.45 15.44 -14.87
C ASP A 11 -15.55 14.13 -15.67
N GLU A 12 -15.70 14.25 -16.99
CA GLU A 12 -15.89 13.09 -17.87
C GLU A 12 -14.66 12.16 -17.87
N THR A 13 -13.45 12.73 -17.87
CA THR A 13 -12.21 11.95 -17.89
C THR A 13 -12.02 11.21 -16.57
N LEU A 14 -12.28 11.88 -15.45
CA LEU A 14 -12.20 11.29 -14.12
C LEU A 14 -13.22 10.16 -13.94
N LYS A 15 -14.45 10.34 -14.47
CA LYS A 15 -15.48 9.31 -14.43
C LYS A 15 -15.04 8.05 -15.18
N ALA A 16 -14.48 8.21 -16.38
CA ALA A 16 -14.01 7.08 -17.18
C ALA A 16 -12.88 6.33 -16.47
N GLN A 17 -11.88 7.06 -15.94
CA GLN A 17 -10.77 6.47 -15.19
C GLN A 17 -11.23 5.72 -13.94
N LEU A 18 -12.13 6.33 -13.16
CA LEU A 18 -12.67 5.69 -11.96
C LEU A 18 -13.48 4.43 -12.31
N GLN A 19 -14.26 4.47 -13.38
CA GLN A 19 -15.06 3.33 -13.81
C GLN A 19 -14.19 2.16 -14.28
N GLU A 20 -13.12 2.43 -15.03
CA GLU A 20 -12.14 1.42 -15.43
C GLU A 20 -11.46 0.79 -14.20
N LEU A 21 -10.99 1.63 -13.27
CA LEU A 21 -10.38 1.17 -12.02
C LEU A 21 -11.34 0.27 -11.23
N MET A 22 -12.57 0.71 -10.99
CA MET A 22 -13.55 -0.09 -10.24
C MET A 22 -13.87 -1.39 -10.95
N SER A 23 -14.01 -1.37 -12.29
CA SER A 23 -14.25 -2.59 -13.08
C SER A 23 -13.10 -3.59 -12.96
N SER A 24 -11.84 -3.13 -12.97
CA SER A 24 -10.68 -4.00 -12.77
C SER A 24 -10.64 -4.64 -11.38
N LEU A 25 -11.20 -3.95 -10.38
CA LEU A 25 -11.36 -4.45 -9.01
C LEU A 25 -12.63 -5.32 -8.83
N GLY A 26 -13.43 -5.51 -9.88
CA GLY A 26 -14.69 -6.27 -9.81
C GLY A 26 -15.82 -5.53 -9.09
N LEU A 27 -15.75 -4.19 -9.05
CA LEU A 27 -16.72 -3.32 -8.38
C LEU A 27 -17.44 -2.43 -9.39
N ASP A 28 -18.69 -2.07 -9.10
CA ASP A 28 -19.37 -1.00 -9.82
C ASP A 28 -19.24 0.35 -9.07
N MET A 29 -19.53 1.46 -9.76
CA MET A 29 -19.46 2.80 -9.18
C MET A 29 -20.37 2.95 -7.95
N THR A 30 -21.57 2.37 -7.99
CA THR A 30 -22.55 2.45 -6.90
C THR A 30 -22.02 1.78 -5.63
N THR A 31 -21.37 0.63 -5.79
CA THR A 31 -20.76 -0.15 -4.71
C THR A 31 -19.63 0.62 -4.08
N PHE A 32 -18.76 1.24 -4.89
CA PHE A 32 -17.69 2.10 -4.40
C PHE A 32 -18.21 3.25 -3.52
N PHE A 33 -19.17 4.05 -4.01
CA PHE A 33 -19.71 5.16 -3.23
C PHE A 33 -20.50 4.70 -2.00
N THR A 34 -21.20 3.57 -2.08
CA THR A 34 -21.90 2.98 -0.93
C THR A 34 -20.92 2.52 0.14
N MET A 35 -19.82 1.89 -0.25
CA MET A 35 -18.77 1.45 0.67
C MET A 35 -18.07 2.65 1.31
N ALA A 36 -17.70 3.66 0.53
CA ALA A 36 -17.10 4.89 1.02
C ALA A 36 -18.01 5.61 2.04
N ALA A 37 -19.31 5.70 1.75
CA ALA A 37 -20.29 6.28 2.67
C ALA A 37 -20.44 5.46 3.96
N LYS A 38 -20.56 4.13 3.86
CA LYS A 38 -20.63 3.25 5.03
C LYS A 38 -19.37 3.36 5.89
N GLN A 39 -18.20 3.42 5.28
CA GLN A 39 -16.94 3.56 6.00
C GLN A 39 -16.88 4.91 6.72
N ALA A 40 -17.24 6.00 6.05
CA ALA A 40 -17.27 7.32 6.64
C ALA A 40 -18.21 7.41 7.86
N VAL A 41 -19.40 6.79 7.75
CA VAL A 41 -20.36 6.72 8.85
C VAL A 41 -19.85 5.83 9.99
N ARG A 42 -19.23 4.69 9.69
CA ARG A 42 -18.70 3.78 10.73
C ARG A 42 -17.55 4.42 11.51
N GLU A 43 -16.66 5.11 10.83
CA GLU A 43 -15.41 5.64 11.39
C GLU A 43 -15.52 7.11 11.81
N GLN A 44 -16.64 7.77 11.51
CA GLN A 44 -16.84 9.21 11.75
C GLN A 44 -15.71 10.07 11.17
N ALA A 45 -15.22 9.69 9.99
CA ALA A 45 -14.08 10.31 9.31
C ALA A 45 -14.23 10.20 7.79
N LEU A 46 -13.37 10.88 7.03
CA LEU A 46 -13.32 10.68 5.57
C LEU A 46 -12.81 9.27 5.23
N PRO A 47 -13.31 8.65 4.14
CA PRO A 47 -12.88 7.32 3.71
C PRO A 47 -11.47 7.32 3.06
N PHE A 48 -10.80 8.46 3.09
CA PHE A 48 -9.41 8.66 2.67
C PHE A 48 -8.78 9.69 3.62
N LYS A 49 -7.45 9.67 3.74
CA LYS A 49 -6.71 10.64 4.54
C LYS A 49 -6.23 11.78 3.64
N PRO A 50 -6.85 12.97 3.67
CA PRO A 50 -6.30 14.10 2.94
C PRO A 50 -4.99 14.52 3.61
N ASP A 51 -3.88 14.33 2.92
CA ASP A 51 -2.60 14.88 3.31
C ASP A 51 -1.96 15.60 2.13
N MET A 52 -1.03 16.52 2.42
CA MET A 52 -0.20 17.18 1.41
C MET A 52 1.06 16.35 1.11
N ASN A 53 1.13 15.11 1.62
CA ASN A 53 2.34 14.32 1.58
C ASN A 53 2.34 13.48 0.30
N THR A 54 2.97 14.00 -0.75
CA THR A 54 3.11 13.33 -2.05
C THR A 54 4.12 12.17 -2.05
N GLY A 55 4.70 11.83 -0.90
CA GLY A 55 5.79 10.86 -0.75
C GLY A 55 5.34 9.44 -0.42
N ILE A 56 5.91 8.49 -1.16
CA ILE A 56 5.80 7.04 -0.95
C ILE A 56 6.34 6.72 0.46
N TYR A 57 5.50 6.05 1.26
CA TYR A 57 5.65 5.78 2.70
C TYR A 57 5.52 7.01 3.59
N GLY A 58 4.54 6.97 4.51
CA GLY A 58 4.46 7.95 5.59
C GLY A 58 5.81 8.00 6.31
N LEU A 59 6.35 9.20 6.53
CA LEU A 59 7.62 9.42 7.26
C LEU A 59 7.73 8.59 8.54
N GLN A 60 6.60 8.30 9.18
CA GLN A 60 6.50 7.44 10.36
C GLN A 60 6.85 5.98 10.07
N ALA A 61 6.36 5.39 8.97
CA ALA A 61 6.68 4.03 8.57
C ALA A 61 8.17 3.90 8.21
N TYR A 62 8.72 4.88 7.49
CA TYR A 62 10.16 4.90 7.17
C TYR A 62 11.02 5.05 8.45
N LYS A 63 10.63 5.95 9.36
CA LYS A 63 11.30 6.09 10.66
C LYS A 63 11.23 4.81 11.49
N LEU A 64 10.07 4.16 11.54
CA LEU A 64 9.86 2.91 12.26
C LEU A 64 10.74 1.78 11.67
N ALA A 65 10.80 1.68 10.34
CA ALA A 65 11.66 0.72 9.66
C ALA A 65 13.14 0.97 10.00
N MET A 66 13.62 2.22 9.94
CA MET A 66 15.00 2.56 10.31
C MET A 66 15.30 2.26 11.78
N GLN A 67 14.36 2.51 12.70
CA GLN A 67 14.53 2.23 14.13
C GLN A 67 14.63 0.74 14.43
N ASN A 68 13.90 -0.09 13.67
CA ASN A 68 13.87 -1.53 13.84
C ASN A 68 14.94 -2.27 13.03
N THR A 69 15.69 -1.57 12.17
CA THR A 69 16.77 -2.16 11.37
C THR A 69 18.08 -2.04 12.13
N ASN A 70 18.76 -3.17 12.37
CA ASN A 70 20.11 -3.15 12.91
C ASN A 70 21.12 -2.85 11.80
N TYR A 71 22.05 -1.93 12.04
CA TYR A 71 23.10 -1.57 11.08
C TYR A 71 24.48 -1.94 11.63
N ASN A 72 25.35 -2.48 10.76
CA ASN A 72 26.74 -2.69 11.09
C ASN A 72 27.57 -1.39 10.98
N LYS A 73 28.86 -1.43 11.32
CA LYS A 73 29.76 -0.26 11.26
C LYS A 73 29.95 0.33 9.85
N GLU A 74 29.60 -0.43 8.81
CA GLU A 74 29.66 -0.02 7.40
C GLU A 74 28.34 0.59 6.92
N GLY A 75 27.31 0.66 7.78
CA GLY A 75 25.98 1.16 7.42
C GLY A 75 25.11 0.17 6.64
N LYS A 76 25.47 -1.11 6.60
CA LYS A 76 24.65 -2.16 6.00
C LYS A 76 23.65 -2.70 7.02
N ALA A 77 22.40 -2.88 6.59
CA ALA A 77 21.39 -3.56 7.39
C ALA A 77 21.83 -5.02 7.62
N VAL A 78 21.86 -5.46 8.87
CA VAL A 78 22.26 -6.82 9.27
C VAL A 78 21.25 -7.39 10.26
N ILE A 79 21.11 -8.71 10.26
CA ILE A 79 20.39 -9.43 11.32
C ILE A 79 21.29 -9.54 12.55
N SER A 80 20.70 -9.62 13.74
CA SER A 80 21.48 -9.78 14.96
C SER A 80 22.03 -11.20 15.03
N SER A 81 23.21 -11.39 15.63
CA SER A 81 23.80 -12.72 15.79
C SER A 81 23.02 -13.65 16.73
N ALA A 82 22.03 -13.13 17.46
CA ALA A 82 21.16 -13.88 18.36
C ALA A 82 19.77 -14.10 17.77
N ASP A 83 19.55 -13.71 16.51
CA ASP A 83 18.26 -13.82 15.83
C ASP A 83 18.04 -15.27 15.37
N GLU A 84 16.82 -15.76 15.54
CA GLU A 84 16.45 -17.15 15.22
C GLU A 84 16.58 -17.43 13.71
N TRP A 85 16.55 -16.38 12.88
CA TRP A 85 16.65 -16.46 11.43
C TRP A 85 18.08 -16.28 10.90
N ASN A 86 19.08 -16.15 11.79
CA ASN A 86 20.47 -15.93 11.37
C ASN A 86 21.08 -17.09 10.57
N ASP A 87 20.56 -18.31 10.78
CA ASP A 87 21.05 -19.51 10.11
C ASP A 87 20.17 -19.94 8.92
N GLU A 88 19.15 -19.15 8.56
CA GLU A 88 18.29 -19.43 7.41
C GLU A 88 19.00 -19.08 6.10
N SER A 89 19.31 -20.09 5.29
CA SER A 89 19.94 -19.91 3.97
C SER A 89 18.93 -19.78 2.82
N GLU A 90 17.64 -20.04 3.08
CA GLU A 90 16.62 -20.14 2.04
C GLU A 90 16.44 -18.82 1.26
N TRP A 91 16.59 -17.69 1.95
CA TRP A 91 16.49 -16.36 1.34
C TRP A 91 17.74 -15.96 0.56
N ASP A 92 18.92 -16.40 1.00
CA ASP A 92 20.18 -16.17 0.28
C ASP A 92 20.18 -16.92 -1.05
N ASP A 93 19.72 -18.17 -1.05
CA ASP A 93 19.59 -18.99 -2.27
C ASP A 93 18.61 -18.36 -3.27
N MET A 94 17.47 -17.87 -2.78
CA MET A 94 16.46 -17.21 -3.61
C MET A 94 16.96 -15.87 -4.18
N PHE A 95 17.71 -15.10 -3.40
CA PHE A 95 18.29 -13.82 -3.84
C PHE A 95 19.35 -14.03 -4.93
N GLU A 96 20.21 -15.04 -4.77
CA GLU A 96 21.20 -15.40 -5.80
C GLU A 96 20.53 -15.93 -7.08
N GLN A 97 19.42 -16.66 -6.95
CA GLN A 97 18.60 -17.03 -8.11
C GLN A 97 18.05 -15.79 -8.84
N MET A 98 17.47 -14.83 -8.11
CA MET A 98 16.94 -13.60 -8.72
C MET A 98 18.03 -12.74 -9.40
N LYS A 99 19.23 -12.64 -8.83
CA LYS A 99 20.36 -11.95 -9.48
C LYS A 99 20.73 -12.59 -10.81
N LYS A 100 20.82 -13.93 -10.84
CA LYS A 100 21.10 -14.70 -12.06
C LYS A 100 20.03 -14.48 -13.12
N GLU A 101 18.76 -14.46 -12.73
CA GLU A 101 17.63 -14.24 -13.63
C GLU A 101 17.55 -12.79 -14.17
N ARG A 102 17.96 -11.80 -13.36
CA ARG A 102 17.97 -10.38 -13.77
C ARG A 102 19.23 -9.94 -14.52
N GLY A 103 20.22 -10.82 -14.70
CA GLY A 103 21.45 -10.53 -15.44
C GLY A 103 22.32 -9.45 -14.80
N VAL A 104 22.12 -9.15 -13.52
CA VAL A 104 22.97 -8.20 -12.78
C VAL A 104 24.16 -8.98 -12.24
N LYS A 105 25.32 -8.80 -12.87
CA LYS A 105 26.62 -9.30 -12.38
C LYS A 105 27.07 -8.53 -11.15
#